data_AF-A0A7C7QZX2-F1
#
_entry.id   AF-A0A7C7QZX2-F1
#
_cell.length_a   1.000
_cell.length_b   1.000
_cell.length_c   1.000
_cell.angle_alpha   90.00
_cell.angle_beta   90.00
_cell.angle_gamma   90.00
#
_symmetry.space_group_name_H-M   'P 1'
#
loop_
_entity.id
_entity.type
_entity.pdbx_description
1 polymer ?
#
loop_
_entity_poly.entity_id
_entity_poly.type
_entity_poly.pdbx_seq_one_letter_code
_entity_poly.pdbx_strand_id
1 'polypeptide(L)'
;MMASVARRAGTLARRARCGQCAPWVRSRAGPARADQRAGQWKLPQENRNDRRLSTMVTPRKAGRDALRAKTAVGIVAVTLSALAAPAAADDARQLAEQIRQATGVRGGLVVHLGCGDGRLTAALGADPRLLVHGLATERQAVERARQYLQAQGLYGQVSVDQFDGRHLPYVDNLATLIVAADLGDVPRQEAMRVLAPGGTLCLGGGGQWTTSVKPVPADTDEWTHYLHDSSGNAVAHDTEVGPPRHVQWMVGPRHARSHEHTPTINAVVSAGGKIFYVVDQAPAASILRSPTWHVVARDAFNGMLLWKRPLSSWFPHIVDWGQTPPQLQRRLVAADGRVYVTLGYHEPVSALDAETGLTVRVYEGTEG
;
A
#
# COMPACT_ATOMS: atom_id res chain seq x y z
N MET A 1 33.87 -13.39 -60.16
CA MET A 1 33.21 -14.71 -59.98
C MET A 1 31.81 -14.42 -59.42
N MET A 2 30.79 -14.08 -60.21
CA MET A 2 30.03 -14.87 -61.20
C MET A 2 29.38 -16.15 -60.67
N ALA A 3 28.05 -16.10 -60.50
CA ALA A 3 26.98 -17.08 -60.82
C ALA A 3 25.87 -16.97 -59.74
N SER A 4 24.72 -16.31 -59.93
CA SER A 4 23.59 -16.59 -60.84
C SER A 4 23.09 -18.03 -60.77
N VAL A 5 21.94 -18.25 -60.11
CA VAL A 5 20.83 -19.05 -60.68
C VAL A 5 19.50 -18.47 -60.21
N ALA A 6 18.73 -17.94 -61.15
CA ALA A 6 17.30 -17.77 -61.06
C ALA A 6 16.63 -18.79 -62.00
N ARG A 7 15.51 -19.39 -61.58
CA ARG A 7 14.41 -19.78 -62.48
C ARG A 7 13.09 -19.98 -61.70
N ARG A 8 12.08 -19.24 -62.16
CA ARG A 8 10.62 -19.39 -61.94
C ARG A 8 10.15 -20.70 -62.63
N ALA A 9 8.94 -21.27 -62.47
CA ALA A 9 7.61 -20.74 -62.19
C ALA A 9 6.65 -21.89 -61.80
N GLY A 10 5.49 -21.58 -61.21
CA GLY A 10 4.41 -22.56 -61.05
C GLY A 10 3.25 -22.11 -60.15
N THR A 11 2.30 -21.41 -60.74
CA THR A 11 1.09 -20.77 -60.19
C THR A 11 0.10 -21.74 -59.52
N LEU A 12 -0.54 -21.34 -58.42
CA LEU A 12 -1.97 -21.58 -58.17
C LEU A 12 -2.50 -20.70 -57.03
N ALA A 13 -3.33 -19.74 -57.42
CA ALA A 13 -4.07 -18.85 -56.53
C ALA A 13 -5.21 -19.61 -55.83
N ARG A 14 -5.31 -19.45 -54.51
CA ARG A 14 -6.61 -19.54 -53.80
C ARG A 14 -6.73 -18.39 -52.81
N ARG A 15 -7.63 -17.47 -53.15
CA ARG A 15 -8.17 -16.43 -52.26
C ARG A 15 -9.00 -17.10 -51.16
N ALA A 16 -8.54 -17.03 -49.92
CA ALA A 16 -9.42 -17.20 -48.76
C ALA A 16 -9.88 -15.80 -48.32
N ARG A 17 -11.19 -15.59 -48.34
CA ARG A 17 -11.84 -14.33 -47.97
C ARG A 17 -11.85 -14.22 -46.44
N CYS A 18 -11.30 -13.13 -45.92
CA CYS A 18 -11.54 -12.69 -44.55
C CYS A 18 -12.99 -12.19 -44.47
N GLY A 19 -13.79 -12.81 -43.60
CA GLY A 19 -15.17 -12.42 -43.33
C GLY A 19 -15.23 -11.37 -42.23
N GLN A 20 -15.95 -10.29 -42.54
CA GLN A 20 -16.67 -9.41 -41.60
C GLN A 20 -15.83 -8.40 -40.79
N CYS A 21 -15.50 -7.27 -41.44
CA CYS A 21 -15.49 -5.96 -40.77
C CYS A 21 -16.66 -5.14 -41.33
N ALA A 22 -17.58 -4.72 -40.47
CA ALA A 22 -18.63 -3.77 -40.81
C ALA A 22 -18.06 -2.33 -40.89
N PRO A 23 -18.50 -1.48 -41.85
CA PRO A 23 -17.99 -0.13 -42.00
C PRO A 23 -18.59 0.84 -40.98
N TRP A 24 -17.73 1.62 -40.32
CA TRP A 24 -18.12 2.76 -39.50
C TRP A 24 -18.72 3.88 -40.36
N VAL A 25 -19.97 4.23 -40.06
CA VAL A 25 -20.67 5.38 -40.62
C VAL A 25 -20.08 6.67 -40.05
N ARG A 26 -19.61 7.56 -40.94
CA ARG A 26 -19.21 8.93 -40.60
C ARG A 26 -20.47 9.75 -40.29
N SER A 27 -20.67 10.17 -39.04
CA SER A 27 -21.58 11.27 -38.72
C SER A 27 -20.83 12.60 -38.80
N ARG A 28 -21.37 13.53 -39.61
CA ARG A 28 -20.96 14.93 -39.65
C ARG A 28 -21.70 15.66 -38.53
N ALA A 29 -20.97 16.23 -37.57
CA ALA A 29 -21.49 17.27 -36.69
C ALA A 29 -20.52 18.45 -36.74
N GLY A 30 -21.04 19.61 -37.16
CA GLY A 30 -20.31 20.87 -37.24
C GLY A 30 -20.01 21.49 -35.86
N PRO A 31 -19.24 22.59 -35.82
CA PRO A 31 -18.71 23.12 -34.57
C PRO A 31 -19.79 23.84 -33.76
N ALA A 32 -20.01 23.38 -32.51
CA ALA A 32 -20.84 24.08 -31.55
C ALA A 32 -20.04 25.20 -30.86
N ARG A 33 -20.62 26.41 -30.88
CA ARG A 33 -20.06 27.64 -30.32
C ARG A 33 -20.00 27.56 -28.79
N ALA A 34 -18.96 28.18 -28.23
CA ALA A 34 -18.83 28.45 -26.81
C ALA A 34 -19.90 29.46 -26.35
N ASP A 35 -20.69 29.09 -25.32
CA ASP A 35 -21.54 30.03 -24.59
C ASP A 35 -20.92 30.24 -23.19
N GLN A 36 -20.50 31.48 -22.94
CA GLN A 36 -20.00 31.95 -21.66
C GLN A 36 -21.19 32.37 -20.81
N ARG A 37 -21.55 31.59 -19.79
CA ARG A 37 -22.34 32.08 -18.67
C ARG A 37 -21.71 31.70 -17.34
N ALA A 38 -21.21 32.73 -16.66
CA ALA A 38 -20.68 32.70 -15.32
C ALA A 38 -21.76 32.25 -14.31
N GLY A 39 -21.58 31.07 -13.73
CA GLY A 39 -22.31 30.63 -12.55
C GLY A 39 -21.53 31.01 -11.29
N GLN A 40 -22.02 32.00 -10.55
CA GLN A 40 -21.52 32.33 -9.21
C GLN A 40 -21.78 31.17 -8.25
N TRP A 41 -20.72 30.52 -7.79
CA TRP A 41 -20.78 29.60 -6.65
C TRP A 41 -20.70 30.40 -5.35
N LYS A 42 -21.81 30.48 -4.60
CA LYS A 42 -21.84 31.03 -3.25
C LYS A 42 -21.48 29.96 -2.23
N LEU A 43 -20.46 30.21 -1.41
CA LEU A 43 -20.11 29.41 -0.23
C LEU A 43 -21.19 29.55 0.86
N PRO A 44 -21.51 28.48 1.62
CA PRO A 44 -22.38 28.60 2.79
C PRO A 44 -21.71 29.42 3.89
N GLN A 45 -22.43 30.40 4.44
CA GLN A 45 -22.00 31.18 5.60
C GLN A 45 -22.02 30.31 6.87
N GLU A 46 -20.87 30.23 7.52
CA GLU A 46 -20.68 29.61 8.83
C GLU A 46 -21.20 30.56 9.93
N ASN A 47 -22.11 30.07 10.75
CA ASN A 47 -22.80 30.86 11.76
C ASN A 47 -21.89 31.00 13.00
N ARG A 48 -21.54 32.25 13.30
CA ARG A 48 -20.62 32.68 14.35
C ARG A 48 -21.41 32.98 15.62
N ASN A 49 -21.41 32.08 16.60
CA ASN A 49 -21.65 32.40 18.02
C ASN A 49 -21.42 31.15 18.90
N ASP A 50 -20.28 31.09 19.58
CA ASP A 50 -20.24 31.10 21.06
C ASP A 50 -18.79 30.95 21.54
N ARG A 51 -18.16 32.09 21.85
CA ARG A 51 -16.96 32.16 22.69
C ARG A 51 -17.40 32.74 24.03
N ARG A 52 -17.45 31.91 25.08
CA ARG A 52 -17.33 32.39 26.45
C ARG A 52 -16.09 31.77 27.09
N LEU A 53 -15.04 32.58 27.11
CA LEU A 53 -13.97 32.51 28.10
C LEU A 53 -14.59 32.75 29.48
N SER A 54 -14.21 31.94 30.47
CA SER A 54 -14.40 32.30 31.87
C SER A 54 -13.13 31.96 32.64
N THR A 55 -12.68 33.00 33.29
CA THR A 55 -11.42 33.24 33.99
C THR A 55 -11.28 32.45 35.29
N MET A 56 -10.02 32.15 35.62
CA MET A 56 -9.54 31.74 36.94
C MET A 56 -10.04 32.69 38.03
N VAL A 57 -10.60 32.13 39.11
CA VAL A 57 -10.62 32.75 40.45
C VAL A 57 -10.45 31.64 41.50
N THR A 58 -9.30 31.62 42.15
CA THR A 58 -9.09 30.98 43.46
C THR A 58 -9.69 31.84 44.57
N PRO A 59 -10.16 31.24 45.68
CA PRO A 59 -9.79 31.80 46.98
C PRO A 59 -9.34 30.77 48.02
N ARG A 60 -8.74 31.36 49.05
CA ARG A 60 -7.91 30.81 50.13
C ARG A 60 -8.65 29.94 51.17
N LYS A 61 -7.84 29.13 51.84
CA LYS A 61 -8.07 28.41 53.11
C LYS A 61 -8.53 29.32 54.26
N ALA A 62 -9.46 28.83 55.08
CA ALA A 62 -9.47 28.77 56.56
C ALA A 62 -10.83 28.16 56.96
N GLY A 63 -10.92 27.11 57.77
CA GLY A 63 -10.68 27.12 59.20
C GLY A 63 -11.10 25.78 59.82
N ARG A 64 -10.54 25.53 61.00
CA ARG A 64 -10.64 24.32 61.81
C ARG A 64 -12.08 24.07 62.28
N ASP A 65 -12.45 22.81 62.50
CA ASP A 65 -12.69 22.29 63.85
C ASP A 65 -12.90 20.77 63.85
N ALA A 66 -12.24 20.14 64.80
CA ALA A 66 -12.34 18.72 65.10
C ALA A 66 -13.43 18.48 66.14
N LEU A 67 -14.09 17.32 66.05
CA LEU A 67 -14.01 16.24 67.05
C LEU A 67 -15.39 15.57 67.36
N ARG A 68 -15.41 14.23 67.17
CA ARG A 68 -16.25 13.18 67.82
C ARG A 68 -17.74 13.10 67.44
N ALA A 69 -18.38 11.93 67.29
CA ALA A 69 -18.01 10.51 67.35
C ALA A 69 -19.21 9.63 66.95
N LYS A 70 -18.94 8.34 66.65
CA LYS A 70 -19.86 7.17 66.58
C LYS A 70 -20.79 7.19 65.33
N THR A 71 -21.03 6.13 64.55
CA THR A 71 -21.09 4.69 64.79
C THR A 71 -21.25 3.97 63.44
N ALA A 72 -21.13 2.63 63.43
CA ALA A 72 -21.67 1.67 62.46
C ALA A 72 -20.77 1.23 61.30
N VAL A 73 -20.30 0.00 61.49
CA VAL A 73 -19.75 -0.95 60.52
C VAL A 73 -20.68 -1.09 59.31
N GLY A 74 -20.12 -0.92 58.13
CA GLY A 74 -20.68 -1.33 56.85
C GLY A 74 -19.53 -1.64 55.90
N ILE A 75 -18.96 -2.84 56.02
CA ILE A 75 -18.01 -3.36 55.03
C ILE A 75 -18.84 -3.62 53.77
N VAL A 76 -18.93 -2.63 52.89
CA VAL A 76 -19.32 -2.86 51.50
C VAL A 76 -18.13 -3.56 50.86
N ALA A 77 -18.22 -4.89 50.79
CA ALA A 77 -17.38 -5.68 49.91
C ALA A 77 -17.71 -5.29 48.47
N VAL A 78 -17.06 -4.23 47.96
CA VAL A 78 -16.95 -3.99 46.53
C VAL A 78 -16.09 -5.12 46.00
N THR A 79 -16.75 -6.16 45.48
CA THR A 79 -16.11 -7.19 44.69
C THR A 79 -15.50 -6.52 43.45
N LEU A 80 -14.21 -6.18 43.53
CA LEU A 80 -13.37 -5.86 42.37
C LEU A 80 -13.25 -7.11 41.50
N SER A 81 -14.28 -7.38 40.69
CA SER A 81 -14.22 -8.34 39.58
C SER A 81 -13.89 -7.58 38.30
N ALA A 82 -12.65 -7.09 38.19
CA ALA A 82 -12.14 -6.45 36.99
C ALA A 82 -10.60 -6.55 36.91
N LEU A 83 -10.06 -7.78 36.90
CA LEU A 83 -8.60 -8.00 36.78
C LEU A 83 -8.23 -9.12 35.78
N ALA A 84 -9.14 -9.55 34.90
CA ALA A 84 -8.86 -10.56 33.87
C ALA A 84 -8.36 -10.00 32.52
N ALA A 85 -8.23 -8.67 32.38
CA ALA A 85 -7.88 -8.04 31.11
C ALA A 85 -6.40 -8.12 30.65
N PRO A 86 -5.36 -8.12 31.54
CA PRO A 86 -3.97 -8.05 31.08
C PRO A 86 -3.45 -9.39 30.53
N ALA A 87 -3.80 -10.53 31.14
CA ALA A 87 -3.30 -11.84 30.73
C ALA A 87 -3.67 -12.18 29.27
N ALA A 88 -4.93 -11.98 28.89
CA ALA A 88 -5.39 -12.26 27.52
C ALA A 88 -4.78 -11.32 26.46
N ALA A 89 -4.32 -10.12 26.85
CA ALA A 89 -3.62 -9.21 25.94
C ALA A 89 -2.15 -9.62 25.74
N ASP A 90 -1.50 -10.11 26.80
CA ASP A 90 -0.13 -10.61 26.72
C ASP A 90 -0.06 -11.92 25.92
N ASP A 91 -1.04 -12.81 26.07
CA ASP A 91 -1.17 -14.01 25.24
C ASP A 91 -1.32 -13.67 23.75
N ALA A 92 -2.15 -12.67 23.42
CA ALA A 92 -2.35 -12.22 22.04
C ALA A 92 -1.08 -11.64 21.42
N ARG A 93 -0.29 -10.89 22.20
CA ARG A 93 1.02 -10.36 21.76
C ARG A 93 2.02 -11.47 21.51
N GLN A 94 2.07 -12.47 22.39
CA GLN A 94 2.96 -13.62 22.23
C GLN A 94 2.59 -14.44 20.99
N LEU A 95 1.29 -14.64 20.73
CA LEU A 95 0.83 -15.31 19.51
C LEU A 95 1.19 -14.53 18.25
N ALA A 96 0.99 -13.20 18.24
CA ALA A 96 1.37 -12.35 17.12
C ALA A 96 2.89 -12.40 16.85
N GLU A 97 3.71 -12.45 17.90
CA GLU A 97 5.17 -12.66 17.79
C GLU A 97 5.51 -13.99 17.14
N GLN A 98 4.90 -15.09 17.59
CA GLN A 98 5.11 -16.41 17.02
C GLN A 98 4.71 -16.46 15.55
N ILE A 99 3.57 -15.87 15.18
CA ILE A 99 3.12 -15.78 13.79
C ILE A 99 4.15 -14.99 12.97
N ARG A 100 4.66 -13.87 13.49
CA ARG A 100 5.67 -13.07 12.79
C ARG A 100 6.96 -13.84 12.58
N GLN A 101 7.41 -14.60 13.58
CA GLN A 101 8.61 -15.45 13.48
C GLN A 101 8.41 -16.60 12.50
N ALA A 102 7.26 -17.26 12.53
CA ALA A 102 6.96 -18.40 11.65
C ALA A 102 6.78 -17.99 10.18
N THR A 103 6.30 -16.77 9.92
CA THR A 103 5.97 -16.29 8.57
C THR A 103 7.04 -15.38 7.97
N GLY A 104 7.86 -14.74 8.80
CA GLY A 104 8.84 -13.75 8.36
C GLY A 104 8.24 -12.47 7.76
N VAL A 105 6.93 -12.23 7.93
CA VAL A 105 6.24 -11.07 7.35
C VAL A 105 6.82 -9.76 7.90
N ARG A 106 7.10 -8.80 7.00
CA ARG A 106 7.72 -7.51 7.34
C ARG A 106 6.87 -6.28 6.99
N GLY A 107 5.80 -6.46 6.23
CA GLY A 107 4.93 -5.41 5.74
C GLY A 107 3.83 -5.97 4.85
N GLY A 108 2.84 -5.15 4.51
CA GLY A 108 1.76 -5.54 3.59
C GLY A 108 0.39 -5.68 4.26
N LEU A 109 -0.53 -6.35 3.57
CA LEU A 109 -1.88 -6.64 4.06
C LEU A 109 -1.92 -7.99 4.78
N VAL A 110 -2.29 -7.97 6.06
CA VAL A 110 -2.55 -9.17 6.86
C VAL A 110 -4.06 -9.37 7.01
N VAL A 111 -4.55 -10.54 6.64
CA VAL A 111 -5.93 -10.94 6.82
C VAL A 111 -6.01 -11.94 7.97
N HIS A 112 -6.77 -11.61 9.02
CA HIS A 112 -7.00 -12.52 10.15
C HIS A 112 -8.41 -13.11 10.05
N LEU A 113 -8.53 -14.38 9.64
CA LEU A 113 -9.81 -15.09 9.53
C LEU A 113 -10.23 -15.63 10.89
N GLY A 114 -11.51 -15.46 11.23
CA GLY A 114 -12.03 -15.88 12.53
C GLY A 114 -11.56 -14.97 13.67
N CYS A 115 -11.61 -13.64 13.45
CA CYS A 115 -10.91 -12.68 14.30
C CYS A 115 -11.38 -12.56 15.77
N GLY A 116 -12.46 -13.26 16.15
CA GLY A 116 -12.95 -13.35 17.53
C GLY A 116 -13.27 -11.99 18.14
N ASP A 117 -12.67 -11.70 19.31
CA ASP A 117 -12.82 -10.44 20.04
C ASP A 117 -11.84 -9.33 19.58
N GLY A 118 -11.03 -9.59 18.55
CA GLY A 118 -10.12 -8.62 17.96
C GLY A 118 -8.77 -8.47 18.67
N ARG A 119 -8.47 -9.21 19.75
CA ARG A 119 -7.19 -9.07 20.49
C ARG A 119 -5.97 -9.48 19.67
N LEU A 120 -6.03 -10.65 19.04
CA LEU A 120 -4.95 -11.12 18.16
C LEU A 120 -4.83 -10.22 16.93
N THR A 121 -5.96 -9.80 16.35
CA THR A 121 -5.98 -8.86 15.22
C THR A 121 -5.28 -7.54 15.57
N ALA A 122 -5.54 -7.01 16.77
CA ALA A 122 -4.88 -5.82 17.28
C ALA A 122 -3.37 -6.02 17.45
N ALA A 123 -2.98 -7.16 18.02
CA ALA A 123 -1.57 -7.50 18.25
C ALA A 123 -0.77 -7.67 16.95
N LEU A 124 -1.39 -8.22 15.90
CA LEU A 124 -0.78 -8.32 14.56
C LEU A 124 -0.51 -6.94 13.94
N GLY A 125 -1.28 -5.91 14.32
CA GLY A 125 -1.14 -4.54 13.83
C GLY A 125 -0.08 -3.70 14.56
N ALA A 126 0.78 -4.31 15.39
CA ALA A 126 1.79 -3.59 16.16
C ALA A 126 2.86 -2.89 15.27
N ASP A 127 3.11 -3.42 14.06
CA ASP A 127 4.04 -2.80 13.09
C ASP A 127 3.28 -1.84 12.16
N PRO A 128 3.67 -0.55 12.06
CA PRO A 128 3.00 0.43 11.18
C PRO A 128 3.08 0.09 9.68
N ARG A 129 3.95 -0.85 9.28
CA ARG A 129 4.04 -1.36 7.90
C ARG A 129 2.98 -2.42 7.57
N LEU A 130 2.24 -2.89 8.58
CA LEU A 130 1.17 -3.86 8.43
C LEU A 130 -0.19 -3.15 8.49
N LEU A 131 -0.99 -3.36 7.45
CA LEU A 131 -2.42 -3.10 7.46
C LEU A 131 -3.11 -4.42 7.81
N VAL A 132 -3.94 -4.44 8.84
CA VAL A 132 -4.55 -5.69 9.33
C VAL A 132 -6.06 -5.63 9.19
N HIS A 133 -6.63 -6.63 8.52
CA HIS A 133 -8.07 -6.77 8.36
C HIS A 133 -8.54 -8.09 8.97
N GLY A 134 -9.28 -8.00 10.07
CA GLY A 134 -9.96 -9.14 10.67
C GLY A 134 -11.28 -9.44 9.94
N LEU A 135 -11.56 -10.72 9.69
CA LEU A 135 -12.83 -11.17 9.13
C LEU A 135 -13.52 -12.13 10.09
N ALA A 136 -14.81 -11.92 10.30
CA ALA A 136 -15.66 -12.83 11.06
C ALA A 136 -17.03 -13.01 10.39
N THR A 137 -17.65 -14.16 10.61
CA THR A 137 -18.99 -14.47 10.07
C THR A 137 -20.11 -13.93 10.97
N GLU A 138 -19.86 -13.90 12.29
CA GLU A 138 -20.82 -13.44 13.28
C GLU A 138 -20.77 -11.92 13.49
N ARG A 139 -21.92 -11.27 13.29
CA ARG A 139 -22.06 -9.82 13.51
C ARG A 139 -21.66 -9.38 14.92
N GLN A 140 -22.02 -10.14 15.95
CA GLN A 140 -21.66 -9.80 17.34
C GLN A 140 -20.16 -9.86 17.59
N ALA A 141 -19.43 -10.80 16.96
CA ALA A 141 -17.98 -10.86 17.05
C ALA A 141 -17.33 -9.64 16.40
N VAL A 142 -17.82 -9.23 15.22
CA VAL A 142 -17.38 -8.01 14.54
C VAL A 142 -17.61 -6.78 15.43
N GLU A 143 -18.80 -6.64 16.03
CA GLU A 143 -19.12 -5.49 16.89
C GLU A 143 -18.20 -5.43 18.13
N ARG A 144 -17.96 -6.57 18.80
CA ARG A 144 -17.02 -6.65 19.93
C ARG A 144 -15.58 -6.30 19.51
N ALA A 145 -15.11 -6.86 18.41
CA ALA A 145 -13.77 -6.58 17.89
C ALA A 145 -13.60 -5.10 17.52
N ARG A 146 -14.60 -4.48 16.86
CA ARG A 146 -14.58 -3.05 16.54
C ARG A 146 -14.52 -2.19 17.80
N GLN A 147 -15.33 -2.50 18.82
CA GLN A 147 -15.29 -1.79 20.11
C GLN A 147 -13.92 -1.89 20.77
N TYR A 148 -13.32 -3.09 20.78
CA TYR A 148 -11.98 -3.30 21.32
C TYR A 148 -10.93 -2.46 20.57
N LEU A 149 -10.91 -2.52 19.24
CA LEU A 149 -9.96 -1.76 18.41
C LEU A 149 -10.12 -0.25 18.56
N GLN A 150 -11.35 0.25 18.68
CA GLN A 150 -11.63 1.66 18.94
C GLN A 150 -11.13 2.08 20.32
N ALA A 151 -11.36 1.27 21.35
CA ALA A 151 -10.86 1.53 22.70
C ALA A 151 -9.33 1.55 22.77
N GLN A 152 -8.64 0.83 21.89
CA GLN A 152 -7.17 0.85 21.76
C GLN A 152 -6.65 1.96 20.83
N GLY A 153 -7.52 2.71 20.15
CA GLY A 153 -7.10 3.74 19.19
C GLY A 153 -6.46 3.20 17.90
N LEU A 154 -6.66 1.91 17.60
CA LEU A 154 -6.04 1.22 16.45
C LEU A 154 -6.91 1.21 15.20
N TYR A 155 -8.18 1.61 15.33
CA TYR A 155 -9.16 1.52 14.24
C TYR A 155 -8.74 2.36 13.03
N GLY A 156 -8.60 1.72 11.88
CA GLY A 156 -8.10 2.32 10.63
C GLY A 156 -6.89 1.56 10.11
N GLN A 157 -5.83 1.43 10.92
CA GLN A 157 -4.71 0.52 10.61
C GLN A 157 -5.11 -0.93 10.84
N VAL A 158 -5.90 -1.16 11.89
CA VAL A 158 -6.55 -2.45 12.15
C VAL A 158 -8.05 -2.25 11.97
N SER A 159 -8.65 -3.02 11.08
CA SER A 159 -10.09 -3.02 10.86
C SER A 159 -10.65 -4.42 11.01
N VAL A 160 -11.96 -4.52 11.24
CA VAL A 160 -12.69 -5.79 11.19
C VAL A 160 -13.94 -5.60 10.35
N ASP A 161 -14.26 -6.59 9.52
CA ASP A 161 -15.52 -6.64 8.80
C ASP A 161 -16.16 -8.02 8.80
N GLN A 162 -17.45 -8.03 8.50
CA GLN A 162 -18.20 -9.26 8.33
C GLN A 162 -17.98 -9.83 6.93
N PHE A 163 -17.88 -11.15 6.81
CA PHE A 163 -17.89 -11.85 5.52
C PHE A 163 -18.80 -13.08 5.55
N ASP A 164 -19.01 -13.71 4.40
CA ASP A 164 -19.97 -14.81 4.22
C ASP A 164 -19.48 -16.18 4.70
N GLY A 165 -18.23 -16.27 5.18
CA GLY A 165 -17.61 -17.52 5.64
C GLY A 165 -16.98 -18.37 4.56
N ARG A 166 -17.07 -17.97 3.28
CA ARG A 166 -16.67 -18.79 2.13
C ARG A 166 -15.81 -18.05 1.12
N HIS A 167 -16.20 -16.82 0.78
CA HIS A 167 -15.54 -15.98 -0.20
C HIS A 167 -14.86 -14.80 0.49
N LEU A 168 -13.56 -14.69 0.26
CA LEU A 168 -12.79 -13.61 0.82
C LEU A 168 -13.06 -12.33 0.02
N PRO A 169 -13.39 -11.20 0.66
CA PRO A 169 -13.83 -9.97 -0.01
C PRO A 169 -12.66 -9.18 -0.62
N TYR A 170 -11.75 -9.85 -1.33
CA TYR A 170 -10.57 -9.28 -1.95
C TYR A 170 -10.43 -9.73 -3.38
N VAL A 171 -9.78 -8.88 -4.17
CA VAL A 171 -9.24 -9.24 -5.49
C VAL A 171 -8.11 -10.27 -5.34
N ASP A 172 -7.74 -10.87 -6.46
CA ASP A 172 -6.64 -11.84 -6.52
C ASP A 172 -5.32 -11.16 -6.11
N ASN A 173 -4.36 -11.91 -5.58
CA ASN A 173 -2.99 -11.41 -5.37
C ASN A 173 -2.86 -10.16 -4.48
N LEU A 174 -3.60 -10.05 -3.38
CA LEU A 174 -3.59 -8.84 -2.54
C LEU A 174 -2.97 -9.05 -1.14
N ALA A 175 -3.30 -10.13 -0.45
CA ALA A 175 -2.87 -10.34 0.94
C ALA A 175 -1.43 -10.87 1.01
N THR A 176 -0.57 -10.26 1.82
CA THR A 176 0.79 -10.77 2.07
C THR A 176 0.79 -11.92 3.09
N LEU A 177 -0.17 -11.89 4.02
CA LEU A 177 -0.37 -12.94 5.02
C LEU A 177 -1.87 -13.18 5.22
N ILE A 178 -2.30 -14.44 5.19
CA ILE A 178 -3.58 -14.87 5.75
C ILE A 178 -3.26 -15.70 6.98
N VAL A 179 -3.80 -15.32 8.14
CA VAL A 179 -3.67 -16.05 9.39
C VAL A 179 -5.04 -16.50 9.88
N ALA A 180 -5.14 -17.76 10.29
CA ALA A 180 -6.38 -18.34 10.80
C ALA A 180 -6.08 -19.51 11.75
N ALA A 181 -7.00 -19.78 12.68
CA ALA A 181 -6.98 -21.05 13.42
C ALA A 181 -7.19 -22.24 12.47
N ASP A 182 -8.24 -22.12 11.66
CA ASP A 182 -8.60 -22.98 10.56
C ASP A 182 -9.33 -22.16 9.49
N LEU A 183 -9.50 -22.70 8.28
CA LEU A 183 -10.17 -21.99 7.19
C LEU A 183 -11.71 -22.04 7.27
N GLY A 184 -12.29 -22.85 8.15
CA GLY A 184 -13.71 -23.16 8.13
C GLY A 184 -14.18 -23.63 6.76
N ASP A 185 -15.22 -22.96 6.24
CA ASP A 185 -15.80 -23.23 4.92
C ASP A 185 -15.04 -22.53 3.77
N VAL A 186 -14.01 -21.71 4.04
CA VAL A 186 -13.22 -21.05 2.99
C VAL A 186 -12.36 -22.09 2.27
N PRO A 187 -12.55 -22.31 0.96
CA PRO A 187 -11.71 -23.25 0.22
C PRO A 187 -10.25 -22.81 0.26
N ARG A 188 -9.31 -23.76 0.39
CA ARG A 188 -7.87 -23.44 0.31
C ARG A 188 -7.52 -22.69 -0.98
N GLN A 189 -8.17 -23.02 -2.10
CA GLN A 189 -7.98 -22.32 -3.37
C GLN A 189 -8.35 -20.83 -3.29
N GLU A 190 -9.38 -20.49 -2.52
CA GLU A 190 -9.79 -19.09 -2.31
C GLU A 190 -8.75 -18.32 -1.49
N ALA A 191 -8.21 -18.94 -0.44
CA ALA A 191 -7.09 -18.35 0.32
C ALA A 191 -5.86 -18.13 -0.59
N MET A 192 -5.52 -19.12 -1.43
CA MET A 192 -4.41 -19.00 -2.38
C MET A 192 -4.69 -17.99 -3.51
N ARG A 193 -5.94 -17.77 -3.90
CA ARG A 193 -6.33 -16.73 -4.87
C ARG A 193 -6.00 -15.35 -4.31
N VAL A 194 -6.42 -15.08 -3.08
CA VAL A 194 -6.24 -13.78 -2.42
C VAL A 194 -4.81 -13.50 -2.02
N LEU A 195 -4.00 -14.51 -1.67
CA LEU A 195 -2.59 -14.28 -1.34
C LEU A 195 -1.85 -13.67 -2.54
N ALA A 196 -1.06 -12.64 -2.29
CA ALA A 196 -0.05 -12.14 -3.23
C ALA A 196 0.97 -13.25 -3.53
N PRO A 197 1.57 -13.30 -4.74
CA PRO A 197 2.73 -14.13 -5.02
C PRO A 197 3.82 -13.98 -3.95
N GLY A 198 4.32 -15.10 -3.42
CA GLY A 198 5.24 -15.13 -2.27
C GLY A 198 4.58 -14.88 -0.90
N GLY A 199 3.28 -14.59 -0.86
CA GLY A 199 2.50 -14.44 0.36
C GLY A 199 2.27 -15.78 1.08
N THR A 200 2.01 -15.69 2.39
CA THR A 200 1.96 -16.86 3.27
C THR A 200 0.55 -17.09 3.82
N LEU A 201 0.07 -18.33 3.73
CA LEU A 201 -1.04 -18.85 4.52
C LEU A 201 -0.49 -19.45 5.80
N CYS A 202 -0.91 -18.95 6.96
CA CYS A 202 -0.51 -19.42 8.28
C CYS A 202 -1.73 -19.98 9.02
N LEU A 203 -1.76 -21.29 9.22
CA LEU A 203 -2.85 -21.99 9.90
C LEU A 203 -2.38 -22.57 11.22
N GLY A 204 -3.19 -22.45 12.26
CA GLY A 204 -2.94 -23.12 13.53
C GLY A 204 -3.38 -22.33 14.77
N GLY A 205 -3.10 -22.89 15.93
CA GLY A 205 -3.52 -22.34 17.21
C GLY A 205 -2.75 -22.97 18.36
N GLY A 206 -2.74 -22.31 19.53
CA GLY A 206 -2.06 -22.83 20.71
C GLY A 206 -0.53 -22.96 20.56
N GLY A 207 0.10 -22.13 19.72
CA GLY A 207 1.56 -22.10 19.55
C GLY A 207 2.14 -23.09 18.54
N GLN A 208 1.30 -23.74 17.72
CA GLN A 208 1.72 -24.55 16.58
C GLN A 208 1.15 -23.95 15.30
N TRP A 209 2.03 -23.57 14.37
CA TRP A 209 1.67 -22.91 13.11
C TRP A 209 2.22 -23.69 11.93
N THR A 210 1.36 -23.98 10.96
CA THR A 210 1.74 -24.54 9.66
C THR A 210 1.65 -23.45 8.60
N THR A 211 2.72 -23.28 7.83
CA THR A 211 2.77 -22.28 6.76
C THR A 211 2.69 -22.93 5.38
N SER A 212 2.09 -22.21 4.43
CA SER A 212 2.11 -22.54 3.01
C SER A 212 2.31 -21.26 2.23
N VAL A 213 3.26 -21.24 1.30
CA VAL A 213 3.59 -20.04 0.51
C VAL A 213 2.96 -20.15 -0.87
N LYS A 214 2.38 -19.05 -1.36
CA LYS A 214 1.94 -18.96 -2.75
C LYS A 214 3.14 -18.88 -3.68
N PRO A 215 3.28 -19.80 -4.65
CA PRO A 215 4.35 -19.73 -5.63
C PRO A 215 4.34 -18.38 -6.37
N VAL A 216 5.54 -17.86 -6.66
CA VAL A 216 5.69 -16.73 -7.57
C VAL A 216 5.54 -17.25 -9.00
N PRO A 217 4.66 -16.65 -9.84
CA PRO A 217 4.55 -17.03 -11.24
C PRO A 217 5.89 -16.85 -11.97
N ALA A 218 6.26 -17.82 -12.80
CA ALA A 218 7.54 -17.82 -13.52
C ALA A 218 7.51 -16.98 -14.81
N ASP A 219 6.32 -16.50 -15.17
CA ASP A 219 5.95 -15.81 -16.39
C ASP A 219 5.64 -14.32 -16.17
N THR A 220 5.69 -13.85 -14.93
CA THR A 220 5.67 -12.42 -14.60
C THR A 220 7.08 -11.87 -14.64
N ASP A 221 7.29 -10.85 -15.46
CA ASP A 221 8.62 -10.30 -15.72
C ASP A 221 8.97 -9.16 -14.74
N GLU A 222 10.24 -8.83 -14.66
CA GLU A 222 10.76 -7.71 -13.88
C GLU A 222 11.14 -6.54 -14.79
N TRP A 223 11.05 -5.32 -14.25
CA TRP A 223 11.50 -4.09 -14.89
C TRP A 223 12.59 -3.49 -14.02
N THR A 224 13.74 -4.15 -14.00
CA THR A 224 14.91 -3.77 -13.19
C THR A 224 15.46 -2.39 -13.56
N HIS A 225 15.25 -1.97 -14.81
CA HIS A 225 15.69 -0.69 -15.37
C HIS A 225 14.51 0.07 -16.00
N TYR A 226 14.70 1.37 -16.28
CA TYR A 226 13.70 2.21 -16.95
C TYR A 226 13.19 1.60 -18.28
N LEU A 227 14.10 1.02 -19.07
CA LEU A 227 13.76 0.31 -20.29
C LEU A 227 13.97 -1.19 -20.08
N HIS A 228 13.11 -1.75 -19.23
CA HIS A 228 13.04 -3.17 -18.87
C HIS A 228 14.26 -3.69 -18.11
N ASP A 229 15.38 -3.92 -18.80
CA ASP A 229 16.59 -4.51 -18.24
C ASP A 229 17.88 -3.81 -18.73
N SER A 230 19.03 -4.43 -18.48
CA SER A 230 20.33 -3.89 -18.88
C SER A 230 20.54 -3.76 -20.40
N SER A 231 19.72 -4.44 -21.21
CA SER A 231 19.73 -4.30 -22.68
C SER A 231 19.15 -2.96 -23.16
N GLY A 232 18.29 -2.34 -22.35
CA GLY A 232 17.58 -1.12 -22.69
C GLY A 232 16.45 -1.33 -23.73
N ASN A 233 15.99 -2.57 -23.91
CA ASN A 233 14.87 -2.88 -24.80
C ASN A 233 13.53 -2.67 -24.07
N ALA A 234 12.66 -1.79 -24.58
CA ALA A 234 11.42 -1.40 -23.90
C ALA A 234 10.28 -2.44 -24.02
N VAL A 235 10.57 -3.73 -23.86
CA VAL A 235 9.60 -4.83 -24.06
C VAL A 235 9.79 -5.90 -23.00
N ALA A 236 8.72 -6.17 -22.23
CA ALA A 236 8.69 -7.26 -21.26
C ALA A 236 8.57 -8.64 -21.92
N HIS A 237 9.05 -9.66 -21.24
CA HIS A 237 8.87 -11.09 -21.53
C HIS A 237 7.60 -11.69 -20.89
N ASP A 238 6.79 -10.85 -20.26
CA ASP A 238 5.60 -11.24 -19.51
C ASP A 238 4.55 -11.93 -20.40
N THR A 239 4.01 -13.07 -19.94
CA THR A 239 2.93 -13.76 -20.66
C THR A 239 1.57 -13.71 -19.96
N GLU A 240 1.52 -13.18 -18.74
CA GLU A 240 0.28 -13.07 -17.95
C GLU A 240 -0.53 -11.81 -18.30
N VAL A 241 0.10 -10.81 -18.91
CA VAL A 241 -0.53 -9.51 -19.18
C VAL A 241 -1.63 -9.62 -20.25
N GLY A 242 -2.85 -9.26 -19.85
CA GLY A 242 -4.00 -9.09 -20.73
C GLY A 242 -4.71 -7.74 -20.52
N PRO A 243 -5.84 -7.48 -21.20
CA PRO A 243 -6.62 -6.28 -20.99
C PRO A 243 -7.04 -6.12 -19.51
N PRO A 244 -6.77 -4.97 -18.86
CA PRO A 244 -7.09 -4.79 -17.44
C PRO A 244 -8.61 -4.83 -17.22
N ARG A 245 -9.05 -5.61 -16.23
CA ARG A 245 -10.49 -5.81 -15.92
C ARG A 245 -10.95 -5.12 -14.64
N HIS A 246 -10.04 -4.88 -13.72
CA HIS A 246 -10.30 -4.24 -12.43
C HIS A 246 -9.03 -3.52 -11.97
N VAL A 247 -9.21 -2.59 -11.03
CA VAL A 247 -8.09 -1.97 -10.34
C VAL A 247 -7.62 -2.92 -9.24
N GLN A 248 -6.33 -3.24 -9.22
CA GLN A 248 -5.73 -4.09 -8.19
C GLN A 248 -5.63 -3.35 -6.84
N TRP A 249 -5.03 -2.16 -6.86
CA TRP A 249 -4.95 -1.26 -5.71
C TRP A 249 -4.79 0.18 -6.18
N MET A 250 -5.11 1.12 -5.30
CA MET A 250 -4.88 2.55 -5.51
C MET A 250 -4.31 3.12 -4.22
N VAL A 251 -3.21 3.87 -4.34
CA VAL A 251 -2.58 4.56 -3.22
C VAL A 251 -2.30 6.02 -3.58
N GLY A 252 -2.30 6.89 -2.58
CA GLY A 252 -2.09 8.32 -2.78
C GLY A 252 -0.66 8.70 -3.23
N PRO A 253 -0.45 9.98 -3.60
CA PRO A 253 -1.42 11.08 -3.50
C PRO A 253 -2.45 11.08 -4.65
N ARG A 254 -3.71 11.48 -4.36
CA ARG A 254 -4.78 11.52 -5.38
C ARG A 254 -4.56 12.61 -6.44
N HIS A 255 -3.85 13.66 -6.07
CA HIS A 255 -3.49 14.78 -6.95
C HIS A 255 -1.99 15.00 -6.86
N ALA A 256 -1.34 15.08 -8.03
CA ALA A 256 0.06 15.38 -8.20
C ALA A 256 0.26 16.86 -8.55
N ARG A 257 1.51 17.32 -8.58
CA ARG A 257 1.86 18.64 -9.13
C ARG A 257 1.69 18.61 -10.65
N SER A 258 1.67 19.79 -11.28
CA SER A 258 1.54 19.91 -12.74
C SER A 258 2.60 19.06 -13.43
N HIS A 259 2.17 18.26 -14.41
CA HIS A 259 3.05 17.46 -15.25
C HIS A 259 3.71 18.29 -16.36
N GLU A 260 3.46 19.61 -16.39
CA GLU A 260 4.14 20.54 -17.30
C GLU A 260 5.60 20.81 -16.93
N HIS A 261 5.96 20.52 -15.68
CA HIS A 261 7.33 20.56 -15.20
C HIS A 261 7.84 19.14 -14.94
N THR A 262 8.91 19.01 -14.14
CA THR A 262 9.39 17.71 -13.68
C THR A 262 8.23 16.93 -13.04
N PRO A 263 7.86 15.74 -13.57
CA PRO A 263 6.72 14.99 -13.09
C PRO A 263 6.82 14.68 -11.60
N THR A 264 5.68 14.48 -10.91
CA THR A 264 5.69 14.10 -9.50
C THR A 264 6.32 12.73 -9.27
N ILE A 265 6.03 11.74 -10.13
CA ILE A 265 6.63 10.40 -10.08
C ILE A 265 7.65 10.31 -11.22
N ASN A 266 8.87 9.89 -10.90
CA ASN A 266 9.97 9.69 -11.84
C ASN A 266 10.65 8.36 -11.58
N ALA A 267 11.38 7.86 -12.58
CA ALA A 267 12.27 6.71 -12.48
C ALA A 267 11.59 5.54 -11.76
N VAL A 268 10.72 4.81 -12.45
CA VAL A 268 9.97 3.68 -11.87
C VAL A 268 10.61 2.38 -12.33
N VAL A 269 10.86 1.47 -11.40
CA VAL A 269 11.37 0.11 -11.66
C VAL A 269 10.63 -0.89 -10.77
N SER A 270 10.57 -2.15 -11.16
CA SER A 270 9.99 -3.23 -10.36
C SER A 270 10.84 -4.48 -10.37
N ALA A 271 11.14 -5.00 -9.18
CA ALA A 271 11.94 -6.20 -8.98
C ALA A 271 11.59 -6.86 -7.64
N GLY A 272 11.64 -8.18 -7.55
CA GLY A 272 11.39 -8.92 -6.30
C GLY A 272 10.02 -8.66 -5.67
N GLY A 273 8.97 -8.52 -6.50
CA GLY A 273 7.61 -8.24 -6.04
C GLY A 273 7.41 -6.84 -5.44
N LYS A 274 8.32 -5.89 -5.73
CA LYS A 274 8.27 -4.51 -5.24
C LYS A 274 8.34 -3.53 -6.40
N ILE A 275 7.74 -2.35 -6.20
CA ILE A 275 7.87 -1.20 -7.09
C ILE A 275 8.68 -0.13 -6.36
N PHE A 276 9.72 0.36 -7.03
CA PHE A 276 10.56 1.46 -6.56
C PHE A 276 10.40 2.66 -7.47
N TYR A 277 10.29 3.84 -6.89
CA TYR A 277 10.17 5.07 -7.66
C TYR A 277 10.63 6.30 -6.89
N VAL A 278 11.01 7.34 -7.64
CA VAL A 278 11.28 8.66 -7.08
C VAL A 278 10.01 9.51 -7.12
N VAL A 279 9.70 10.20 -6.02
CA VAL A 279 8.49 11.01 -5.91
C VAL A 279 8.71 12.36 -5.22
N ASP A 280 8.11 13.42 -5.77
CA ASP A 280 7.93 14.70 -5.09
C ASP A 280 6.63 14.68 -4.27
N GLN A 281 6.73 14.79 -2.94
CA GLN A 281 5.56 14.81 -2.07
C GLN A 281 5.20 16.23 -1.59
N ALA A 282 5.74 17.28 -2.22
CA ALA A 282 5.36 18.64 -1.90
C ALA A 282 3.88 18.87 -2.26
N PRO A 283 3.15 19.73 -1.50
CA PRO A 283 1.74 19.97 -1.75
C PRO A 283 1.47 20.44 -3.19
N ALA A 284 0.48 19.82 -3.84
CA ALA A 284 0.05 20.17 -5.21
C ALA A 284 -0.53 21.59 -5.34
N ALA A 285 -0.80 22.27 -4.23
CA ALA A 285 -1.41 23.60 -4.18
C ALA A 285 -0.59 24.70 -4.89
N SER A 286 0.72 24.52 -5.07
CA SER A 286 1.55 25.48 -5.82
C SER A 286 2.80 24.82 -6.39
N ILE A 287 3.09 25.09 -7.67
CA ILE A 287 4.33 24.69 -8.34
C ILE A 287 5.56 25.44 -7.83
N LEU A 288 5.41 26.53 -7.07
CA LEU A 288 6.53 27.31 -6.53
C LEU A 288 7.09 26.75 -5.21
N ARG A 289 6.40 25.80 -4.58
CA ARG A 289 6.89 25.17 -3.35
C ARG A 289 8.10 24.31 -3.64
N SER A 290 9.13 24.40 -2.78
CA SER A 290 10.27 23.50 -2.85
C SER A 290 9.81 22.05 -2.82
N PRO A 291 10.37 21.18 -3.70
CA PRO A 291 9.98 19.78 -3.78
C PRO A 291 10.44 19.03 -2.53
N THR A 292 9.75 17.94 -2.20
CA THR A 292 10.17 17.00 -1.15
C THR A 292 10.38 15.62 -1.76
N TRP A 293 11.58 15.45 -2.32
CA TRP A 293 11.94 14.24 -3.05
C TRP A 293 12.20 13.06 -2.13
N HIS A 294 11.70 11.90 -2.53
CA HIS A 294 11.96 10.64 -1.85
C HIS A 294 12.14 9.50 -2.86
N VAL A 295 12.95 8.51 -2.52
CA VAL A 295 12.85 7.16 -3.09
C VAL A 295 11.86 6.38 -2.23
N VAL A 296 10.88 5.75 -2.88
CA VAL A 296 9.83 4.98 -2.22
C VAL A 296 9.88 3.55 -2.71
N ALA A 297 9.72 2.60 -1.78
CA ALA A 297 9.43 1.21 -2.09
C ALA A 297 8.02 0.86 -1.65
N ARG A 298 7.30 0.17 -2.55
CA ARG A 298 5.99 -0.41 -2.27
C ARG A 298 5.98 -1.87 -2.64
N ASP A 299 5.15 -2.64 -1.93
CA ASP A 299 4.73 -3.96 -2.39
C ASP A 299 3.96 -3.80 -3.72
N ALA A 300 4.36 -4.54 -4.76
CA ALA A 300 3.80 -4.42 -6.10
C ALA A 300 2.35 -4.96 -6.19
N PHE A 301 1.97 -5.86 -5.29
CA PHE A 301 0.72 -6.61 -5.34
C PHE A 301 -0.41 -5.96 -4.55
N ASN A 302 -0.08 -5.12 -3.55
CA ASN A 302 -1.07 -4.41 -2.73
C ASN A 302 -0.78 -2.90 -2.54
N GLY A 303 0.34 -2.39 -3.03
CA GLY A 303 0.68 -0.98 -2.95
C GLY A 303 1.08 -0.48 -1.55
N MET A 304 1.23 -1.36 -0.56
CA MET A 304 1.62 -0.99 0.80
C MET A 304 3.01 -0.36 0.83
N LEU A 305 3.17 0.71 1.61
CA LEU A 305 4.45 1.39 1.78
C LEU A 305 5.37 0.50 2.63
N LEU A 306 6.52 0.13 2.08
CA LEU A 306 7.52 -0.67 2.80
C LEU A 306 8.53 0.23 3.50
N TRP A 307 9.08 1.16 2.74
CA TRP A 307 9.97 2.20 3.25
C TRP A 307 9.98 3.40 2.32
N LYS A 308 10.45 4.53 2.87
CA LYS A 308 10.63 5.77 2.14
C LYS A 308 11.90 6.45 2.62
N ARG A 309 12.73 6.88 1.69
CA ARG A 309 14.01 7.53 1.97
C ARG A 309 14.06 8.94 1.36
N PRO A 310 14.40 9.98 2.12
CA PRO A 310 14.53 11.33 1.58
C PRO A 310 15.70 11.42 0.59
N LEU A 311 15.52 12.25 -0.44
CA LEU A 311 16.55 12.67 -1.39
C LEU A 311 16.83 14.15 -1.14
N SER A 312 18.11 14.53 -1.08
CA SER A 312 18.49 15.93 -0.86
C SER A 312 18.07 16.82 -2.04
N SER A 313 18.20 16.29 -3.25
CA SER A 313 17.82 16.91 -4.52
C SER A 313 17.57 15.82 -5.57
N TRP A 314 16.77 16.12 -6.59
CA TRP A 314 16.58 15.20 -7.73
C TRP A 314 16.81 15.91 -9.06
N PHE A 315 15.94 16.83 -9.45
CA PHE A 315 16.14 17.74 -10.58
C PHE A 315 15.35 19.01 -10.28
N PRO A 316 15.66 20.18 -10.88
CA PRO A 316 14.81 21.36 -10.75
C PRO A 316 13.35 21.01 -11.05
N HIS A 317 12.46 21.38 -10.12
CA HIS A 317 11.04 21.02 -10.20
C HIS A 317 10.23 21.99 -11.07
N ILE A 318 10.79 23.15 -11.41
CA ILE A 318 10.23 24.11 -12.36
C ILE A 318 11.17 24.13 -13.55
N VAL A 319 10.72 23.54 -14.64
CA VAL A 319 11.40 23.48 -15.93
C VAL A 319 10.37 23.51 -17.04
N ASP A 320 10.76 23.94 -18.23
CA ASP A 320 9.84 23.90 -19.36
C ASP A 320 9.50 22.45 -19.75
N TRP A 321 8.35 22.30 -20.40
CA TRP A 321 7.84 21.00 -20.83
C TRP A 321 8.90 20.23 -21.63
N GLY A 322 9.15 18.98 -21.22
CA GLY A 322 10.09 18.09 -21.91
C GLY A 322 11.57 18.45 -21.73
N GLN A 323 11.92 19.44 -20.90
CA GLN A 323 13.32 19.82 -20.61
C GLN A 323 13.95 19.00 -19.47
N THR A 324 13.27 17.96 -18.98
CA THR A 324 13.92 17.01 -18.06
C THR A 324 14.93 16.16 -18.82
N PRO A 325 16.15 15.95 -18.30
CA PRO A 325 17.15 15.12 -18.97
C PRO A 325 16.63 13.69 -19.17
N PRO A 326 16.75 13.11 -20.36
CA PRO A 326 16.26 11.74 -20.61
C PRO A 326 17.00 10.70 -19.75
N GLN A 327 18.20 11.02 -19.26
CA GLN A 327 18.97 10.16 -18.37
C GLN A 327 18.40 10.12 -16.95
N LEU A 328 17.55 11.07 -16.55
CA LEU A 328 17.02 11.15 -15.19
C LEU A 328 16.25 9.87 -14.79
N GLN A 329 15.53 9.26 -15.74
CA GLN A 329 14.80 8.02 -15.50
C GLN A 329 15.71 6.80 -15.32
N ARG A 330 16.96 6.88 -15.79
CA ARG A 330 17.96 5.80 -15.71
C ARG A 330 18.77 5.81 -14.41
N ARG A 331 18.50 6.76 -13.51
CA ARG A 331 19.19 6.87 -12.21
C ARG A 331 18.61 5.99 -11.12
N LEU A 332 17.63 5.13 -11.45
CA LEU A 332 17.10 4.12 -10.56
C LEU A 332 17.18 2.75 -11.24
N VAL A 333 17.79 1.79 -10.55
CA VAL A 333 17.86 0.38 -10.96
C VAL A 333 17.56 -0.49 -9.75
N ALA A 334 16.84 -1.58 -9.91
CA ALA A 334 16.60 -2.56 -8.84
C ALA A 334 16.94 -3.97 -9.35
N ALA A 335 17.91 -4.63 -8.70
CA ALA A 335 18.36 -5.97 -9.06
C ALA A 335 19.02 -6.66 -7.85
N ASP A 336 18.95 -7.99 -7.79
CA ASP A 336 19.64 -8.81 -6.78
C ASP A 336 19.39 -8.37 -5.32
N GLY A 337 18.14 -8.03 -5.00
CA GLY A 337 17.76 -7.56 -3.67
C GLY A 337 18.32 -6.18 -3.29
N ARG A 338 18.79 -5.40 -4.27
CA ARG A 338 19.32 -4.05 -4.08
C ARG A 338 18.63 -3.04 -4.97
N VAL A 339 18.63 -1.78 -4.52
CA VAL A 339 18.19 -0.63 -5.29
C VAL A 339 19.36 0.33 -5.45
N TYR A 340 19.75 0.61 -6.68
CA TYR A 340 20.84 1.50 -7.03
C TYR A 340 20.27 2.86 -7.42
N VAL A 341 20.67 3.90 -6.70
CA VAL A 341 20.16 5.27 -6.88
C VAL A 341 21.16 6.29 -6.40
N THR A 342 21.18 7.48 -6.99
CA THR A 342 21.90 8.63 -6.45
C THR A 342 21.01 9.36 -5.45
N LEU A 343 21.46 9.51 -4.20
CA LEU A 343 20.65 10.08 -3.11
C LEU A 343 20.54 11.62 -3.11
N GLY A 344 21.10 12.22 -4.16
CA GLY A 344 21.01 13.61 -4.55
C GLY A 344 21.37 13.70 -6.04
N TYR A 345 21.17 14.87 -6.66
CA TYR A 345 21.40 15.02 -8.10
C TYR A 345 22.88 14.89 -8.51
N HIS A 346 23.83 15.24 -7.64
CA HIS A 346 25.26 15.11 -7.90
C HIS A 346 25.97 14.16 -6.91
N GLU A 347 25.18 13.40 -6.16
CA GLU A 347 25.69 12.44 -5.17
C GLU A 347 26.14 11.14 -5.85
N PRO A 348 27.09 10.40 -5.26
CA PRO A 348 27.50 9.10 -5.79
C PRO A 348 26.34 8.10 -5.77
N VAL A 349 26.48 7.06 -6.60
CA VAL A 349 25.54 5.94 -6.61
C VAL A 349 25.58 5.24 -5.25
N SER A 350 24.41 5.03 -4.67
CA SER A 350 24.19 4.25 -3.46
C SER A 350 23.45 2.97 -3.80
N ALA A 351 23.92 1.84 -3.29
CA ALA A 351 23.15 0.61 -3.22
C ALA A 351 22.40 0.57 -1.89
N LEU A 352 21.07 0.51 -1.99
CA LEU A 352 20.16 0.34 -0.88
C LEU A 352 19.71 -1.12 -0.79
N ASP A 353 19.48 -1.61 0.41
CA ASP A 353 18.78 -2.87 0.62
C ASP A 353 17.32 -2.73 0.18
N ALA A 354 16.84 -3.63 -0.69
CA ALA A 354 15.50 -3.52 -1.28
C ALA A 354 14.36 -3.68 -0.26
N GLU A 355 14.60 -4.35 0.87
CA GLU A 355 13.60 -4.59 1.91
C GLU A 355 13.49 -3.46 2.92
N THR A 356 14.60 -2.77 3.19
CA THR A 356 14.71 -1.79 4.29
C THR A 356 15.01 -0.36 3.84
N GLY A 357 15.55 -0.18 2.64
CA GLY A 357 15.99 1.13 2.12
C GLY A 357 17.28 1.66 2.74
N LEU A 358 17.91 0.88 3.63
CA LEU A 358 19.17 1.23 4.28
C LEU A 358 20.32 1.18 3.26
N THR A 359 21.29 2.09 3.37
CA THR A 359 22.49 2.03 2.53
C THR A 359 23.29 0.78 2.89
N VAL A 360 23.53 -0.05 1.89
CA VAL A 360 24.46 -1.18 1.99
C VAL A 360 25.84 -0.76 1.52
N ARG A 361 25.91 0.07 0.48
CA ARG A 361 27.17 0.54 -0.09
C ARG A 361 27.01 1.89 -0.80
N VAL A 362 28.06 2.70 -0.76
CA VAL A 362 28.24 3.88 -1.61
C VAL A 362 29.37 3.58 -2.59
N TYR A 363 29.18 3.94 -3.86
CA TYR A 363 30.18 3.81 -4.91
C TYR A 363 30.87 5.17 -5.11
N GLU A 364 31.84 5.48 -4.26
CA GLU A 364 32.66 6.70 -4.35
C GLU A 364 33.32 6.83 -5.73
N GLY A 365 33.44 8.06 -6.24
CA GLY A 365 34.00 8.34 -7.56
C GLY A 365 32.98 8.23 -8.71
N THR A 366 31.70 8.08 -8.39
CA THR A 366 30.59 8.05 -9.37
C THR A 366 29.74 9.33 -9.34
N GLU A 367 30.24 10.39 -8.70
CA GLU A 367 29.60 11.70 -8.63
C GLU A 367 29.51 12.34 -10.02
N GLY A 368 28.41 13.05 -10.31
CA GLY A 368 28.15 13.67 -11.62
C GLY A 368 26.82 14.39 -11.70
#